data_AF-A0A448Z4U9-F1
#
_entry.id   AF-A0A448Z4U9-F1
#
_cell.length_a   1.000
_cell.length_b   1.000
_cell.length_c   1.000
_cell.angle_alpha   90.00
_cell.angle_beta   90.00
_cell.angle_gamma   90.00
#
_symmetry.space_group_name_H-M   'P 1'
#
loop_
_entity.id
_entity.type
_entity.pdbx_description
1 polymer ?
#
loop_
_entity_poly.entity_id
_entity_poly.type
_entity_poly.pdbx_seq_one_letter_code
_entity_poly.pdbx_strand_id
1 'polypeptide(L)'
;MGNPSMRVLATGVEKFCIESQEKAIHCEKSMKKDPMGSSMTTENCSSHQKTAQKCEKVVRKAFHDINMGGCPKQIKILTLCEDEWCHQHDTTSCQKECAVVRQQLSICVKQRVMHHFKRNGLKENGSSA
;
A
#
# COMPACT_ATOMS: atom_id res chain seq x y z
N MET A 1 -22.04 0.36 5.80
CA MET A 1 -20.94 1.20 6.33
C MET A 1 -19.67 0.35 6.34
N GLY A 2 -18.60 0.78 5.67
CA GLY A 2 -17.36 -0.01 5.57
C GLY A 2 -16.50 0.12 6.83
N ASN A 3 -16.00 -1.01 7.34
CA ASN A 3 -15.15 -1.12 8.53
C ASN A 3 -13.96 -0.11 8.45
N PRO A 4 -13.79 0.79 9.43
CA PRO A 4 -12.77 1.84 9.37
C PRO A 4 -11.33 1.29 9.24
N SER A 5 -11.04 0.14 9.84
CA SER A 5 -9.75 -0.55 9.69
C SER A 5 -9.47 -0.94 8.23
N MET A 6 -10.51 -1.28 7.45
CA MET A 6 -10.34 -1.57 6.02
C MET A 6 -10.02 -0.32 5.19
N ARG A 7 -10.44 0.89 5.62
CA ARG A 7 -10.14 2.14 4.89
C ARG A 7 -8.69 2.59 5.07
N VAL A 8 -8.16 2.47 6.28
CA VAL A 8 -6.73 2.74 6.56
C VAL A 8 -5.85 1.76 5.80
N LEU A 9 -6.29 0.51 5.67
CA LEU A 9 -5.58 -0.49 4.89
C LEU A 9 -5.67 -0.20 3.38
N ALA A 10 -6.85 0.13 2.85
CA ALA A 10 -7.05 0.43 1.43
C ALA A 10 -6.22 1.64 0.94
N THR A 11 -6.19 2.73 1.72
CA THR A 11 -5.39 3.93 1.38
C THR A 11 -3.88 3.74 1.57
N GLY A 12 -3.46 2.74 2.35
CA GLY A 12 -2.05 2.36 2.49
C GLY A 12 -1.52 1.61 1.28
N VAL A 13 -2.30 0.68 0.71
CA VAL A 13 -1.94 -0.16 -0.45
C VAL A 13 -1.45 0.68 -1.62
N GLU A 14 -2.18 1.75 -1.94
CA GLU A 14 -1.95 2.57 -3.13
C GLU A 14 -0.62 3.33 -3.08
N LYS A 15 -0.05 3.55 -1.88
CA LYS A 15 1.17 4.37 -1.73
C LYS A 15 2.48 3.60 -1.95
N PHE A 16 2.48 2.28 -1.83
CA PHE A 16 3.73 1.50 -1.82
C PHE A 16 4.28 1.17 -3.21
N CYS A 17 3.44 1.18 -4.25
CA CYS A 17 3.85 0.79 -5.61
C CYS A 17 3.82 1.94 -6.63
N ILE A 18 3.57 3.18 -6.20
CA ILE A 18 3.38 4.35 -7.08
C ILE A 18 4.54 4.47 -8.08
N GLU A 19 5.78 4.50 -7.61
CA GLU A 19 6.94 4.72 -8.48
C GLU A 19 7.11 3.60 -9.53
N SER A 20 6.84 2.35 -9.14
CA SER A 20 6.92 1.21 -10.06
C SER A 20 5.78 1.24 -11.09
N GLN A 21 4.59 1.67 -10.67
CA GLN A 21 3.43 1.86 -11.55
C GLN A 21 3.64 3.02 -12.52
N GLU A 22 4.15 4.17 -12.06
CA GLU A 22 4.45 5.33 -12.89
C GLU A 22 5.47 5.01 -13.97
N LYS A 23 6.54 4.27 -13.62
CA LYS A 23 7.54 3.79 -14.59
C LYS A 23 6.92 2.88 -15.64
N ALA A 24 6.03 1.96 -15.23
CA ALA A 24 5.32 1.09 -16.16
C ALA A 24 4.37 1.87 -17.10
N ILE A 25 3.58 2.81 -16.56
CA ILE A 25 2.66 3.66 -17.32
C ILE A 25 3.41 4.56 -18.31
N HIS A 26 4.52 5.16 -17.89
CA HIS A 26 5.36 5.98 -18.75
C HIS A 26 5.88 5.16 -19.94
N CYS A 27 6.35 3.94 -19.66
CA CYS A 27 6.79 2.99 -20.67
C CYS A 27 5.70 2.63 -21.69
N GLU A 28 4.49 2.31 -21.23
CA GLU A 28 3.35 2.03 -22.13
C GLU A 28 3.00 3.24 -23.02
N LYS A 29 3.07 4.45 -22.47
CA LYS A 29 2.84 5.69 -23.23
C LYS A 29 3.90 5.91 -24.30
N SER A 30 5.16 5.61 -24.01
CA SER A 30 6.26 5.71 -24.98
C SER A 30 6.12 4.69 -26.12
N MET A 31 5.73 3.45 -25.81
CA MET A 31 5.51 2.41 -26.84
C MET A 31 4.35 2.73 -27.80
N LYS A 32 3.30 3.41 -27.32
CA LYS A 32 2.17 3.85 -28.17
C LYS A 32 2.56 4.97 -29.15
N LYS A 33 3.58 5.76 -28.83
CA LYS A 33 4.04 6.88 -29.67
C LYS A 33 5.02 6.42 -30.74
N ASP A 34 5.86 5.43 -30.44
CA ASP A 34 6.84 4.85 -31.37
C ASP A 34 6.72 3.32 -31.40
N PRO A 35 5.76 2.75 -32.16
CA PRO A 35 5.53 1.31 -32.23
C PRO A 35 6.69 0.53 -32.89
N MET A 36 7.64 1.22 -33.54
CA MET A 36 8.90 0.66 -34.08
C MET A 36 10.10 0.85 -33.14
N GLY A 37 9.87 1.18 -31.86
CA GLY A 37 10.91 1.41 -30.87
C GLY A 37 11.94 0.26 -30.78
N SER A 38 13.21 0.64 -30.63
CA SER A 38 14.35 -0.28 -30.44
C SER A 38 14.05 -1.41 -29.46
N SER A 39 14.46 -2.65 -29.77
CA SER A 39 14.36 -3.85 -28.90
C SER A 39 14.71 -3.59 -27.43
N MET A 40 15.64 -2.66 -27.19
CA MET A 40 16.14 -2.30 -25.85
C MET A 40 15.11 -1.51 -25.01
N THR A 41 14.18 -0.75 -25.62
CA THR A 41 13.11 -0.06 -24.88
C THR A 41 11.97 -1.01 -24.52
N THR A 42 11.67 -2.00 -25.36
CA THR A 42 10.65 -3.02 -25.09
C THR A 42 11.03 -3.93 -23.91
N GLU A 43 12.28 -4.39 -23.85
CA GLU A 43 12.76 -5.23 -22.73
C GLU A 43 12.74 -4.49 -21.39
N ASN A 44 13.17 -3.22 -21.38
CA ASN A 44 13.11 -2.36 -20.20
C ASN A 44 11.68 -2.12 -19.72
N CYS A 45 10.74 -1.89 -20.65
CA CYS A 45 9.33 -1.74 -20.30
C CYS A 45 8.71 -3.03 -19.76
N SER A 46 9.06 -4.20 -20.32
CA SER A 46 8.65 -5.50 -19.76
C SER A 46 9.16 -5.68 -18.33
N SER A 47 10.41 -5.27 -18.05
CA SER A 47 10.99 -5.32 -16.71
C SER A 47 10.26 -4.41 -15.71
N HIS A 48 9.93 -3.17 -16.11
CA HIS A 48 9.14 -2.25 -15.28
C HIS A 48 7.75 -2.79 -14.99
N GLN A 49 7.07 -3.36 -15.98
CA GLN A 49 5.75 -3.97 -15.80
C GLN A 49 5.80 -5.17 -14.85
N LYS A 50 6.79 -6.06 -15.01
CA LYS A 50 7.01 -7.19 -14.09
C LYS A 50 7.28 -6.72 -12.66
N THR A 51 8.06 -5.65 -12.49
CA THR A 51 8.35 -5.06 -11.18
C THR A 51 7.08 -4.49 -10.54
N ALA A 52 6.27 -3.75 -11.29
CA ALA A 52 4.99 -3.21 -10.80
C ALA A 52 4.03 -4.33 -10.37
N GLN A 53 3.86 -5.37 -11.21
CA GLN A 53 3.03 -6.53 -10.88
C GLN A 53 3.54 -7.29 -9.66
N LYS A 54 4.86 -7.45 -9.54
CA LYS A 54 5.48 -8.06 -8.36
C LYS A 54 5.21 -7.23 -7.10
N CYS A 55 5.37 -5.91 -7.17
CA CYS A 55 5.06 -5.01 -6.06
C CYS A 55 3.60 -5.20 -5.61
N GLU A 56 2.63 -5.13 -6.53
CA GLU A 56 1.22 -5.31 -6.20
C GLU A 56 0.93 -6.66 -5.55
N LYS A 57 1.52 -7.75 -6.07
CA LYS A 57 1.34 -9.08 -5.50
C LYS A 57 1.89 -9.16 -4.07
N VAL A 58 3.04 -8.56 -3.82
CA VAL A 58 3.68 -8.53 -2.49
C VAL A 58 2.86 -7.68 -1.53
N VAL A 59 2.39 -6.51 -1.96
CA VAL A 59 1.50 -5.65 -1.16
C VAL A 59 0.22 -6.39 -0.80
N ARG A 60 -0.49 -6.98 -1.78
CA ARG A 60 -1.71 -7.77 -1.50
C ARG A 60 -1.47 -8.87 -0.48
N LYS A 61 -0.34 -9.58 -0.57
CA LYS A 61 0.03 -10.63 0.40
C LYS A 61 0.30 -10.06 1.80
N ALA A 62 0.98 -8.91 1.90
CA ALA A 62 1.21 -8.23 3.17
C ALA A 62 -0.11 -7.79 3.81
N PHE A 63 -1.05 -7.24 3.03
CA PHE A 63 -2.37 -6.85 3.52
C PHE A 63 -3.23 -8.04 3.95
N HIS A 64 -3.12 -9.18 3.25
CA HIS A 64 -3.73 -10.42 3.70
C HIS A 64 -3.16 -10.86 5.06
N ASP A 65 -1.83 -10.84 5.25
CA ASP A 65 -1.19 -11.14 6.56
C ASP A 65 -1.67 -10.18 7.66
N ILE A 66 -1.76 -8.88 7.36
CA ILE A 66 -2.25 -7.87 8.29
C ILE A 66 -3.70 -8.17 8.71
N ASN A 67 -4.58 -8.49 7.76
CA ASN A 67 -5.97 -8.84 8.01
C ASN A 67 -6.12 -10.14 8.82
N MET A 68 -5.24 -11.11 8.62
CA MET A 68 -5.24 -12.38 9.35
C MET A 68 -4.62 -12.28 10.76
N GLY A 69 -4.22 -11.09 11.20
CA GLY A 69 -3.69 -10.87 12.55
C GLY A 69 -2.26 -10.30 12.59
N GLY A 70 -1.80 -9.63 11.54
CA GLY A 70 -0.49 -8.97 11.53
C GLY A 70 -0.42 -7.70 12.39
N CYS A 71 -1.55 -6.98 12.59
CA CYS A 71 -1.66 -5.77 13.43
C CYS A 71 -2.90 -5.79 14.38
N PRO A 72 -3.15 -6.88 15.13
CA PRO A 72 -4.45 -7.11 15.76
C PRO A 72 -4.72 -6.14 16.92
N LYS A 73 -3.68 -5.71 17.64
CA LYS A 73 -3.82 -4.74 18.74
C LYS A 73 -4.22 -3.36 18.21
N GLN A 74 -3.51 -2.84 17.22
CA GLN A 74 -3.75 -1.52 16.66
C GLN A 74 -5.10 -1.47 15.93
N ILE A 75 -5.46 -2.52 15.19
CA ILE A 75 -6.78 -2.66 14.55
C ILE A 75 -7.88 -2.63 15.61
N LYS A 76 -7.75 -3.42 16.67
CA LYS A 76 -8.75 -3.45 17.75
C LYS A 76 -8.91 -2.09 18.42
N ILE A 77 -7.81 -1.43 18.78
CA ILE A 77 -7.87 -0.11 19.45
C ILE A 77 -8.48 0.94 18.51
N LEU A 78 -8.15 0.90 17.21
CA LEU A 78 -8.73 1.84 16.25
C LEU A 78 -10.23 1.61 16.07
N THR A 79 -10.66 0.35 15.96
CA THR A 79 -12.09 0.01 15.93
C THR A 79 -12.82 0.49 17.18
N LEU A 80 -12.28 0.29 18.38
CA LEU A 80 -12.90 0.83 19.60
C LEU A 80 -12.97 2.37 19.57
N CYS A 81 -11.91 3.03 19.11
CA CYS A 81 -11.86 4.50 19.05
C CYS A 81 -12.87 5.05 18.02
N GLU A 82 -12.90 4.50 16.82
CA GLU A 82 -13.72 5.03 15.72
C GLU A 82 -15.17 4.52 15.72
N ASP A 83 -15.39 3.25 16.04
CA ASP A 83 -16.73 2.64 16.01
C ASP A 83 -17.46 2.70 17.35
N GLU A 84 -16.78 2.86 18.49
CA GLU A 84 -17.51 2.97 19.78
C GLU A 84 -17.50 4.40 20.30
N TRP A 85 -16.35 5.06 20.25
CA TRP A 85 -16.20 6.38 20.85
C TRP A 85 -16.62 7.53 19.90
N CYS A 86 -16.28 7.49 18.61
CA CYS A 86 -16.72 8.56 17.68
C CYS A 86 -18.23 8.63 17.46
N HIS A 87 -19.00 7.54 17.66
CA HIS A 87 -20.45 7.60 17.50
C HIS A 87 -21.14 8.43 18.60
N GLN A 88 -20.46 8.70 19.72
CA GLN A 88 -21.03 9.42 20.87
C GLN A 88 -20.50 10.86 21.03
N HIS A 89 -19.55 11.28 20.18
CA HIS A 89 -18.85 12.56 20.32
C HIS A 89 -18.80 13.36 19.01
N ASP A 90 -18.46 14.65 19.10
CA ASP A 90 -18.21 15.46 17.92
C ASP A 90 -17.07 14.87 17.08
N THR A 91 -17.31 14.79 15.77
CA THR A 91 -16.42 14.18 14.78
C THR A 91 -15.00 14.76 14.82
N THR A 92 -14.86 16.06 15.11
CA THR A 92 -13.56 16.75 15.12
C THR A 92 -12.73 16.36 16.33
N SER A 93 -13.36 16.30 17.51
CA SER A 93 -12.70 15.86 18.73
C SER A 93 -12.33 14.39 18.62
N CYS A 94 -13.22 13.57 18.03
CA CYS A 94 -12.94 12.17 17.88
C CYS A 94 -11.75 11.88 16.95
N GLN A 95 -11.70 12.57 15.80
CA GLN A 95 -10.61 12.42 14.85
C GLN A 95 -9.24 12.78 15.44
N LYS A 96 -9.17 13.76 16.35
CA LYS A 96 -7.92 14.16 17.01
C LYS A 96 -7.40 13.07 17.95
N GLU A 97 -8.25 12.52 18.81
CA GLU A 97 -7.82 11.46 19.74
C GLU A 97 -7.51 10.15 19.00
N CYS A 98 -8.33 9.78 18.02
CA CYS A 98 -8.06 8.58 17.22
C CYS A 98 -6.88 8.74 16.26
N ALA A 99 -6.37 9.96 16.02
CA ALA A 99 -5.21 10.19 15.14
C ALA A 99 -3.96 9.45 15.63
N VAL A 100 -3.72 9.41 16.93
CA VAL A 100 -2.57 8.69 17.52
C VAL A 100 -2.69 7.20 17.22
N VAL A 101 -3.89 6.63 17.39
CA VAL A 101 -4.14 5.21 17.12
C VAL A 101 -4.02 4.90 15.63
N ARG A 102 -4.54 5.76 14.75
CA ARG A 102 -4.35 5.65 13.29
C ARG A 102 -2.87 5.66 12.92
N GLN A 103 -2.07 6.53 13.54
CA GLN A 103 -0.63 6.59 13.30
C GLN A 103 0.06 5.30 13.73
N GLN A 104 -0.29 4.73 14.89
CA GLN A 104 0.25 3.45 15.34
C GLN A 104 -0.11 2.29 14.39
N LEU A 105 -1.36 2.26 13.89
CA LEU A 105 -1.77 1.27 12.88
C LEU A 105 -0.96 1.45 11.59
N SER A 106 -0.79 2.69 11.12
CA SER A 106 0.00 3.01 9.93
C SER A 106 1.46 2.55 10.06
N ILE A 107 2.09 2.75 11.22
CA ILE A 107 3.44 2.25 11.50
C ILE A 107 3.50 0.72 11.42
N CYS A 108 2.54 0.03 12.05
CA CYS A 108 2.47 -1.44 12.00
C CYS A 108 2.31 -1.96 10.57
N VAL A 109 1.39 -1.38 9.81
CA VAL A 109 1.16 -1.71 8.39
C VAL A 109 2.43 -1.48 7.58
N LYS A 110 3.10 -0.32 7.73
CA LYS A 110 4.35 -0.04 7.03
C LYS A 110 5.41 -1.09 7.36
N GLN A 111 5.64 -1.40 8.63
CA GLN A 111 6.63 -2.41 9.03
C GLN A 111 6.34 -3.80 8.43
N ARG A 112 5.07 -4.23 8.43
CA ARG A 112 4.64 -5.49 7.82
C ARG A 112 4.87 -5.50 6.31
N VAL A 113 4.47 -4.46 5.60
CA VAL A 113 4.71 -4.35 4.14
C VAL A 113 6.20 -4.34 3.83
N MET A 114 7.01 -3.60 4.59
CA MET A 114 8.47 -3.56 4.39
C MET A 114 9.14 -4.91 4.63
N HIS A 115 8.66 -5.68 5.61
CA HIS A 115 9.13 -7.05 5.83
C HIS A 115 8.86 -7.95 4.63
N HIS A 116 7.68 -7.83 4.02
CA HIS A 116 7.35 -8.53 2.78
C HIS A 116 8.19 -8.04 1.60
N PHE A 117 8.46 -6.74 1.49
CA PHE A 117 9.29 -6.16 0.43
C PHE A 117 10.72 -6.69 0.49
N LYS A 118 11.34 -6.64 1.68
CA LYS A 118 12.69 -7.17 1.90
C LYS A 118 12.80 -8.64 1.53
N ARG A 119 11.82 -9.46 1.93
CA ARG A 119 11.77 -10.91 1.59
C ARG A 119 11.62 -11.18 0.09
N ASN A 120 11.13 -10.22 -0.68
CA ASN A 120 10.91 -10.36 -2.12
C ASN A 120 11.93 -9.55 -2.95
N GLY A 121 12.97 -8.98 -2.34
CA GLY A 121 13.96 -8.17 -3.04
C GLY A 121 13.38 -6.89 -3.64
N LEU A 122 12.50 -6.21 -2.89
CA LEU A 122 11.97 -4.90 -3.23
C LEU A 122 12.46 -3.85 -2.22
N LYS A 123 12.69 -2.63 -2.71
CA LYS A 123 12.97 -1.41 -1.91
C LYS A 123 11.67 -0.84 -1.35
N GLU A 124 11.76 0.14 -0.45
CA GLU A 124 10.58 0.72 0.22
C GLU A 124 9.55 1.34 -0.75
N ASN A 125 10.02 1.83 -1.90
CA ASN A 125 9.20 2.40 -2.98
C ASN A 125 8.63 1.33 -3.95
N GLY A 126 8.77 0.05 -3.62
CA GLY A 126 8.25 -1.05 -4.44
C GLY A 126 9.10 -1.39 -5.67
N SER A 127 10.20 -0.68 -5.91
CA SER A 127 11.15 -1.00 -6.98
C SER A 127 12.05 -2.18 -6.62
N SER A 128 12.65 -2.82 -7.61
CA SER A 128 13.60 -3.93 -7.39
C SER A 128 14.85 -3.46 -6.61
N ALA A 129 15.28 -4.28 -5.65
CA ALA A 129 16.46 -4.07 -4.80
C ALA A 129 17.76 -4.07 -5.62
#